data_AF-A0A2X3HIS6-F1
#
_entry.id   AF-A0A2X3HIS6-F1
#
_cell.length_a   1.000
_cell.length_b   1.000
_cell.length_c   1.000
_cell.angle_alpha   90.00
_cell.angle_beta   90.00
_cell.angle_gamma   90.00
#
_symmetry.space_group_name_H-M   'P 1'
#
loop_
_entity.id
_entity.type
_entity.pdbx_description
1 polymer ?
#
loop_
_entity_poly.entity_id
_entity_poly.type
_entity_poly.pdbx_seq_one_letter_code
_entity_poly.pdbx_strand_id
1 'polypeptide(L)'
;MNEKKDFIHLLQEEGIRFEVGNPNLLSTSSHYMEQVDERSVAIFYELFEEDEDIQIMIHDYHKRKTRSTGVIKKFIKNKKIKYTSKVRKVNGIESYFEINIRCRVNEIRIKQLLHHIASKDIIGTPNSDLDYFIIGVTNKQIYHLYDDRGLDIFLPSESRRADIKTKYQSWVLSE
;
A
#
# COMPACT_ATOMS: atom_id res chain seq x y z
N MET A 1 -4.45 19.72 19.76
CA MET A 1 -4.07 18.49 19.03
C MET A 1 -4.87 18.51 17.74
N ASN A 2 -4.40 19.32 16.79
CA ASN A 2 -5.15 19.71 15.59
C ASN A 2 -5.04 18.64 14.51
N GLU A 3 -6.16 18.45 13.80
CA GLU A 3 -6.34 17.84 12.48
C GLU A 3 -5.38 16.72 12.10
N LYS A 4 -5.88 15.48 12.16
CA LYS A 4 -5.21 14.30 11.59
C LYS A 4 -4.65 14.64 10.21
N LYS A 5 -3.32 14.76 10.11
CA LYS A 5 -2.62 14.67 8.82
C LYS A 5 -3.16 13.43 8.09
N ASP A 6 -3.69 13.62 6.90
CA ASP A 6 -4.06 12.50 6.03
C ASP A 6 -2.80 11.67 5.76
N PHE A 7 -2.90 10.35 5.64
CA PHE A 7 -1.71 9.50 5.42
C PHE A 7 -0.96 9.90 4.15
N ILE A 8 -1.69 10.37 3.15
CA ILE A 8 -1.13 10.93 1.91
C ILE A 8 -0.20 12.11 2.23
N HIS A 9 -0.66 13.06 3.05
CA HIS A 9 0.13 14.24 3.41
C HIS A 9 1.36 13.86 4.24
N LEU A 10 1.22 12.90 5.15
CA LEU A 10 2.35 12.39 5.93
C LEU A 10 3.41 11.70 5.05
N LEU A 11 2.98 10.91 4.06
CA LEU A 11 3.87 10.27 3.09
C LEU A 11 4.57 11.31 2.19
N GLN A 12 3.86 12.37 1.80
CA GLN A 12 4.42 13.45 0.98
C GLN A 12 5.48 14.27 1.72
N GLU A 13 5.29 14.57 2.99
CA GLU A 13 6.22 15.43 3.76
C GLU A 13 7.37 14.65 4.41
N GLU A 14 7.09 13.44 4.89
CA GLU A 14 7.99 12.71 5.79
C GLU A 14 8.29 11.27 5.29
N GLY A 15 7.76 10.91 4.12
CA GLY A 15 7.91 9.59 3.54
C GLY A 15 9.25 9.35 2.84
N ILE A 16 9.48 8.09 2.48
CA ILE A 16 10.54 7.65 1.57
C ILE A 16 9.84 7.13 0.33
N ARG A 17 10.13 7.73 -0.82
CA ARG A 17 9.62 7.29 -2.11
C ARG A 17 10.61 6.35 -2.79
N PHE A 18 10.10 5.22 -3.26
CA PHE A 18 10.84 4.22 -4.01
C PHE A 18 10.31 4.09 -5.43
N GLU A 19 11.22 3.92 -6.39
CA GLU A 19 10.97 3.42 -7.73
C GLU A 19 11.01 1.88 -7.69
N VAL A 20 9.83 1.25 -7.81
CA VAL A 20 9.71 -0.22 -7.79
C VAL A 20 9.77 -0.84 -9.18
N GLY A 21 9.40 -0.10 -10.23
CA GLY A 21 9.48 -0.55 -11.61
C GLY A 21 10.57 0.20 -12.39
N ASN A 22 11.38 -0.51 -13.17
CA ASN A 22 12.40 0.11 -14.02
C ASN A 22 11.77 0.79 -15.24
N PRO A 23 11.86 2.13 -15.38
CA PRO A 23 11.25 2.86 -16.48
C PRO A 23 11.88 2.52 -17.85
N ASN A 24 13.05 1.89 -17.87
CA ASN A 24 13.72 1.45 -19.11
C ASN A 24 13.20 0.10 -19.62
N LEU A 25 12.39 -0.62 -18.84
CA LEU A 25 11.75 -1.86 -19.26
C LEU A 25 10.31 -1.57 -19.69
N LEU A 26 9.81 -2.35 -20.65
CA LEU A 26 8.40 -2.31 -21.01
C LEU A 26 7.58 -2.92 -19.86
N SER A 27 6.54 -2.22 -19.42
CA SER A 27 5.66 -2.69 -18.33
C SER A 27 4.95 -4.02 -18.63
N THR A 28 4.83 -4.37 -19.90
CA THR A 28 4.28 -5.65 -20.37
C THR A 28 5.27 -6.81 -20.35
N SER A 29 6.54 -6.56 -20.03
CA SER A 29 7.55 -7.62 -19.93
C SER A 29 7.46 -8.34 -18.58
N SER A 30 7.64 -9.68 -18.59
CA SER A 30 7.65 -10.47 -17.36
C SER A 30 8.74 -10.01 -16.39
N HIS A 31 9.90 -9.62 -16.91
CA HIS A 31 11.02 -9.13 -16.11
C HIS A 31 10.74 -7.81 -15.39
N TYR A 32 9.92 -6.94 -15.98
CA TYR A 32 9.48 -5.73 -15.30
C TYR A 32 8.64 -6.08 -14.07
N MET A 33 7.63 -6.93 -14.23
CA MET A 33 6.77 -7.32 -13.11
C MET A 33 7.48 -8.18 -12.06
N GLU A 34 8.43 -9.01 -12.46
CA GLU A 34 9.31 -9.73 -11.51
C GLU A 34 10.07 -8.75 -10.61
N GLN A 35 10.61 -7.67 -11.18
CA GLN A 35 11.31 -6.65 -10.39
C GLN A 35 10.34 -5.87 -9.48
N VAL A 36 9.17 -5.50 -9.98
CA VAL A 36 8.15 -4.79 -9.18
C VAL A 36 7.72 -5.66 -8.00
N ASP A 37 7.45 -6.94 -8.22
CA ASP A 37 7.13 -7.90 -7.17
C ASP A 37 8.30 -8.04 -6.18
N GLU A 38 9.53 -8.19 -6.67
CA GLU A 38 10.72 -8.31 -5.82
C GLU A 38 10.89 -7.10 -4.90
N ARG A 39 10.93 -5.89 -5.45
CA ARG A 39 11.19 -4.66 -4.68
C ARG A 39 10.04 -4.34 -3.73
N SER A 40 8.80 -4.45 -4.20
CA SER A 40 7.63 -4.14 -3.38
C SER A 40 7.51 -5.10 -2.18
N VAL A 41 7.78 -6.40 -2.39
CA VAL A 41 7.76 -7.42 -1.34
C VAL A 41 8.94 -7.27 -0.39
N ALA A 42 10.15 -6.99 -0.90
CA ALA A 42 11.33 -6.78 -0.06
C ALA A 42 11.14 -5.62 0.91
N ILE A 43 10.66 -4.47 0.43
CA ILE A 43 10.37 -3.31 1.28
C ILE A 43 9.23 -3.63 2.26
N PHE A 44 8.21 -4.38 1.85
CA PHE A 44 7.13 -4.77 2.77
C PHE A 44 7.65 -5.55 3.97
N TYR A 45 8.49 -6.57 3.74
CA TYR A 45 9.04 -7.40 4.81
C TYR A 45 10.19 -6.73 5.57
N GLU A 46 10.75 -5.63 5.07
CA GLU A 46 11.58 -4.73 5.90
C GLU A 46 10.74 -3.99 6.96
N LEU A 47 9.47 -3.74 6.62
CA LEU A 47 8.57 -3.00 7.49
C LEU A 47 7.92 -3.94 8.51
N PHE A 48 7.32 -5.03 8.03
CA PHE A 48 6.40 -5.86 8.81
C PHE A 48 6.85 -7.30 8.95
N GLU A 49 6.74 -7.82 10.18
CA GLU A 49 6.93 -9.23 10.48
C GLU A 49 5.66 -10.06 10.17
N GLU A 50 5.80 -11.36 9.94
CA GLU A 50 4.67 -12.21 9.56
C GLU A 50 3.57 -12.32 10.62
N ASP A 51 3.90 -12.18 11.90
CA ASP A 51 2.97 -12.23 13.02
C ASP A 51 2.50 -10.85 13.49
N GLU A 52 2.97 -9.76 12.86
CA GLU A 52 2.61 -8.39 13.23
C GLU A 52 1.14 -8.08 12.92
N ASP A 53 0.49 -7.38 13.85
CA ASP A 53 -0.85 -6.83 13.66
C ASP A 53 -0.80 -5.59 12.75
N ILE A 54 -1.54 -5.66 11.65
CA ILE A 54 -1.64 -4.59 10.66
C ILE A 54 -3.10 -4.14 10.47
N GLN A 55 -3.24 -2.92 9.97
CA GLN A 55 -4.48 -2.39 9.43
C GLN A 55 -4.32 -2.14 7.93
N ILE A 56 -5.16 -2.80 7.12
CA ILE A 56 -5.30 -2.49 5.69
C ILE A 56 -6.45 -1.51 5.55
N MET A 57 -6.13 -0.29 5.11
CA MET A 57 -7.08 0.75 4.78
C MET A 57 -7.17 0.88 3.27
N ILE A 58 -8.40 0.85 2.74
CA ILE A 58 -8.67 0.94 1.30
C ILE A 58 -9.54 2.17 1.05
N HIS A 59 -9.11 3.04 0.16
CA HIS A 59 -9.92 4.15 -0.34
C HIS A 59 -10.56 3.77 -1.68
N ASP A 60 -11.88 3.90 -1.76
CA ASP A 60 -12.68 3.64 -2.96
C ASP A 60 -13.40 4.93 -3.38
N TYR A 61 -12.79 5.64 -4.33
CA TYR A 61 -13.24 6.94 -4.82
C TYR A 61 -14.48 6.86 -5.71
N HIS A 62 -14.75 5.69 -6.30
CA HIS A 62 -15.97 5.45 -7.09
C HIS A 62 -17.19 5.10 -6.25
N LYS A 63 -17.03 5.06 -4.92
CA LYS A 63 -18.08 4.75 -3.95
C LYS A 63 -18.73 3.38 -4.22
N ARG A 64 -17.95 2.35 -4.57
CA ARG A 64 -18.46 0.99 -4.86
C ARG A 64 -18.08 -0.01 -3.76
N LYS A 65 -18.63 0.16 -2.55
CA LYS A 65 -18.34 -0.67 -1.36
C LYS A 65 -18.33 -2.19 -1.58
N THR A 66 -19.23 -2.72 -2.42
CA THR A 66 -19.30 -4.16 -2.72
C THR A 66 -18.11 -4.65 -3.56
N ARG A 67 -17.55 -3.79 -4.43
CA ARG A 67 -16.36 -4.07 -5.25
C ARG A 67 -15.12 -4.16 -4.38
N SER A 68 -14.84 -3.13 -3.59
CA SER A 68 -13.65 -3.04 -2.74
C SER A 68 -13.60 -4.12 -1.65
N THR A 69 -14.73 -4.42 -1.00
CA THR A 69 -14.81 -5.56 -0.07
C THR A 69 -14.74 -6.91 -0.77
N GLY A 70 -15.17 -7.03 -2.02
CA GLY A 70 -15.05 -8.26 -2.82
C GLY A 70 -13.60 -8.55 -3.27
N VAL A 71 -12.85 -7.52 -3.63
CA VAL A 71 -11.44 -7.63 -4.05
C VAL A 71 -10.59 -8.14 -2.90
N ILE A 72 -10.64 -7.47 -1.75
CA ILE A 72 -9.75 -7.80 -0.63
C ILE A 72 -10.01 -9.18 -0.03
N LYS A 73 -11.26 -9.67 -0.09
CA LYS A 73 -11.63 -11.04 0.34
C LYS A 73 -10.88 -12.15 -0.39
N LYS A 74 -10.37 -11.90 -1.62
CA LYS A 74 -9.56 -12.86 -2.37
C LYS A 74 -8.21 -13.12 -1.70
N PHE A 75 -7.68 -12.12 -0.99
CA PHE A 75 -6.36 -12.18 -0.36
C PHE A 75 -6.42 -12.60 1.11
N ILE A 76 -7.58 -12.47 1.75
CA ILE A 76 -7.78 -12.92 3.13
C ILE A 76 -7.74 -14.47 3.19
N LYS A 77 -6.87 -15.02 4.05
CA LYS A 77 -6.82 -16.45 4.36
C LYS A 77 -7.87 -16.82 5.40
N ASN A 78 -8.02 -16.01 6.45
CA ASN A 78 -8.99 -16.22 7.52
C ASN A 78 -10.33 -15.51 7.24
N LYS A 79 -11.33 -16.27 6.75
CA LYS A 79 -12.66 -15.74 6.39
C LYS A 79 -13.46 -15.13 7.57
N LYS A 80 -12.99 -15.28 8.82
CA LYS A 80 -13.63 -14.67 10.01
C LYS A 80 -13.23 -13.20 10.20
N ILE A 81 -12.21 -12.71 9.49
CA ILE A 81 -11.77 -11.32 9.57
C ILE A 81 -12.93 -10.39 9.18
N LYS A 82 -13.23 -9.44 10.07
CA LYS A 82 -14.27 -8.44 9.87
C LYS A 82 -13.68 -7.20 9.20
N TYR A 83 -14.52 -6.56 8.39
CA TYR A 83 -14.22 -5.26 7.79
C TYR A 83 -15.20 -4.21 8.33
N THR A 84 -14.70 -3.00 8.48
CA THR A 84 -15.53 -1.82 8.74
C THR A 84 -15.48 -0.91 7.52
N SER A 85 -16.52 -0.10 7.32
CA SER A 85 -16.58 0.85 6.21
C SER A 85 -17.25 2.14 6.65
N LYS A 86 -16.75 3.28 6.20
CA LYS A 86 -17.38 4.59 6.41
C LYS A 86 -17.22 5.46 5.17
N VAL A 87 -18.14 6.40 4.98
CA VAL A 87 -17.98 7.45 3.97
C VAL A 87 -17.06 8.53 4.56
N ARG A 88 -16.05 8.94 3.81
CA ARG A 88 -15.17 10.07 4.14
C ARG A 88 -15.49 11.21 3.20
N LYS A 89 -15.48 12.44 3.70
CA LYS A 89 -15.63 13.65 2.88
C LYS A 89 -14.29 14.38 2.81
N VAL A 90 -13.88 14.76 1.60
CA VAL A 90 -12.71 15.59 1.33
C VAL A 90 -13.24 16.95 0.88
N ASN A 91 -12.82 18.02 1.57
CA ASN A 91 -13.20 19.42 1.29
C ASN A 91 -14.72 19.66 1.19
N GLY A 92 -15.53 18.84 1.87
CA GLY A 92 -16.99 18.97 1.92
C GLY A 92 -17.76 18.53 0.66
N ILE A 93 -17.08 18.32 -0.48
CA ILE A 93 -17.69 18.06 -1.79
C ILE A 93 -17.40 16.63 -2.25
N GLU A 94 -16.14 16.22 -2.21
CA GLU A 94 -15.73 14.88 -2.62
C GLU A 94 -15.92 13.89 -1.48
N SER A 95 -16.21 12.64 -1.82
CA SER A 95 -16.26 11.57 -0.83
C SER A 95 -15.83 10.24 -1.39
N TYR A 96 -15.24 9.41 -0.53
CA TYR A 96 -14.83 8.05 -0.84
C TYR A 96 -15.31 7.09 0.23
N PHE A 97 -15.41 5.80 -0.10
CA PHE A 97 -15.57 4.76 0.92
C PHE A 97 -14.19 4.38 1.47
N GLU A 98 -14.02 4.53 2.78
CA GLU A 98 -12.86 4.01 3.50
C GLU A 98 -13.25 2.66 4.10
N ILE A 99 -12.57 1.59 3.68
CA ILE A 99 -12.71 0.25 4.25
C ILE A 99 -11.49 -0.02 5.11
N ASN A 100 -11.71 -0.51 6.33
CA ASN A 100 -10.65 -0.88 7.25
C ASN A 100 -10.76 -2.32 7.66
N ILE A 101 -9.63 -3.02 7.60
CA ILE A 101 -9.46 -4.41 7.96
C ILE A 101 -8.30 -4.49 8.94
N ARG A 102 -8.51 -5.17 10.07
CA ARG A 102 -7.44 -5.48 11.02
C ARG A 102 -7.22 -6.97 11.03
N CYS A 103 -5.96 -7.37 10.93
CA CYS A 103 -5.53 -8.76 10.85
C CYS A 103 -4.02 -8.83 11.09
N ARG A 104 -3.48 -10.05 11.20
CA ARG A 104 -2.04 -10.27 11.13
C ARG A 104 -1.57 -10.38 9.68
N VAL A 105 -0.29 -10.08 9.43
CA VAL A 105 0.32 -10.22 8.10
C VAL A 105 0.12 -11.63 7.55
N ASN A 106 0.37 -12.66 8.36
CA ASN A 106 0.24 -14.05 7.95
C ASN A 106 -1.21 -14.49 7.63
N GLU A 107 -2.23 -13.72 8.01
CA GLU A 107 -3.63 -13.98 7.66
C GLU A 107 -4.00 -13.44 6.27
N ILE A 108 -3.08 -12.74 5.60
CA ILE A 108 -3.25 -12.17 4.27
C ILE A 108 -2.24 -12.79 3.30
N ARG A 109 -2.66 -12.98 2.06
CA ARG A 109 -1.81 -13.35 0.92
C ARG A 109 -1.07 -12.10 0.43
N ILE A 110 -0.09 -11.62 1.20
CA ILE A 110 0.49 -10.29 0.98
C ILE A 110 1.15 -10.14 -0.39
N LYS A 111 1.95 -11.12 -0.81
CA LYS A 111 2.62 -11.08 -2.13
C LYS A 111 1.61 -10.96 -3.26
N GLN A 112 0.52 -11.73 -3.19
CA GLN A 112 -0.56 -11.67 -4.18
C GLN A 112 -1.34 -10.35 -4.13
N LEU A 113 -1.51 -9.75 -2.95
CA LEU A 113 -2.14 -8.45 -2.79
C LEU A 113 -1.27 -7.35 -3.41
N LEU A 114 0.04 -7.33 -3.12
CA LEU A 114 0.98 -6.36 -3.68
C LEU A 114 1.05 -6.47 -5.20
N HIS A 115 1.18 -7.69 -5.73
CA HIS A 115 1.11 -7.94 -7.17
C HIS A 115 -0.19 -7.42 -7.79
N HIS A 116 -1.33 -7.61 -7.12
CA HIS A 116 -2.61 -7.10 -7.59
C HIS A 116 -2.67 -5.57 -7.63
N ILE A 117 -2.09 -4.90 -6.65
CA ILE A 117 -2.01 -3.43 -6.59
C ILE A 117 -1.10 -2.91 -7.69
N ALA A 118 0.11 -3.49 -7.83
CA ALA A 118 1.06 -3.11 -8.87
C ALA A 118 0.50 -3.30 -10.28
N SER A 119 -0.23 -4.39 -10.51
CA SER A 119 -0.76 -4.70 -11.83
C SER A 119 -1.90 -3.78 -12.28
N LYS A 120 -2.37 -2.82 -11.47
CA LYS A 120 -3.63 -2.10 -11.70
C LYS A 120 -3.66 -1.26 -12.99
N ASP A 121 -2.50 -0.74 -13.41
CA ASP A 121 -2.33 0.12 -14.59
C ASP A 121 -1.80 -0.64 -15.81
N ILE A 122 -1.64 -1.97 -15.70
CA ILE A 122 -1.28 -2.83 -16.82
C ILE A 122 -2.53 -3.10 -17.66
N ILE A 123 -2.40 -2.94 -18.98
CA ILE A 123 -3.50 -3.07 -19.93
C ILE A 123 -4.26 -4.39 -19.69
N GLY A 124 -5.57 -4.28 -19.40
CA GLY A 124 -6.47 -5.44 -19.27
C GLY A 124 -6.81 -5.86 -17.84
N THR A 125 -6.27 -5.23 -16.79
CA THR A 125 -6.67 -5.50 -15.40
C THR A 125 -7.86 -4.66 -14.95
N PRO A 126 -9.03 -5.27 -14.63
CA PRO A 126 -10.10 -4.54 -13.98
C PRO A 126 -9.73 -4.33 -12.51
N ASN A 127 -9.58 -3.07 -12.06
CA ASN A 127 -9.62 -2.55 -10.66
C ASN A 127 -8.66 -1.37 -10.37
N SER A 128 -8.48 -0.46 -11.33
CA SER A 128 -7.57 0.70 -11.31
C SER A 128 -7.78 1.75 -10.21
N ASP A 129 -8.87 1.71 -9.44
CA ASP A 129 -9.34 2.90 -8.70
C ASP A 129 -9.34 2.76 -7.17
N LEU A 130 -8.57 1.81 -6.63
CA LEU A 130 -8.45 1.58 -5.19
C LEU A 130 -7.04 1.94 -4.71
N ASP A 131 -6.98 2.76 -3.66
CA ASP A 131 -5.72 3.03 -2.95
C ASP A 131 -5.65 2.21 -1.67
N TYR A 132 -4.48 1.64 -1.43
CA TYR A 132 -4.22 0.74 -0.31
C TYR A 132 -3.15 1.33 0.59
N PHE A 133 -3.47 1.47 1.88
CA PHE A 133 -2.50 1.81 2.93
C PHE A 133 -2.42 0.64 3.90
N ILE A 134 -1.22 0.08 4.06
CA ILE A 134 -0.95 -0.97 5.05
C ILE A 134 -0.21 -0.33 6.22
N ILE A 135 -0.79 -0.43 7.41
CA ILE A 135 -0.38 0.37 8.56
C ILE A 135 -0.07 -0.57 9.73
N GLY A 136 1.11 -0.42 10.35
CA GLY A 136 1.48 -1.16 11.54
C GLY A 136 0.66 -0.68 12.73
N VAL A 137 -0.04 -1.58 13.42
CA VAL A 137 -0.91 -1.20 14.54
C VAL A 137 -0.09 -0.65 15.71
N THR A 138 1.06 -1.26 16.00
CA THR A 138 1.96 -0.84 17.09
C THR A 138 2.94 0.23 16.61
N ASN A 139 3.69 -0.07 15.55
CA ASN A 139 4.82 0.74 15.11
C ASN A 139 4.45 1.99 14.29
N LYS A 140 3.16 2.13 13.91
CA LYS A 140 2.61 3.26 13.13
C LYS A 140 3.30 3.53 11.80
N GLN A 141 4.10 2.59 11.30
CA GLN A 141 4.67 2.62 9.97
C GLN A 141 3.57 2.44 8.92
N ILE A 142 3.75 3.06 7.76
CA ILE A 142 2.80 3.06 6.66
C ILE A 142 3.53 2.58 5.41
N TYR A 143 2.85 1.72 4.66
CA TYR A 143 3.27 1.23 3.35
C TYR A 143 2.16 1.51 2.35
N HIS A 144 2.50 2.20 1.26
CA HIS A 144 1.56 2.58 0.20
C HIS A 144 2.18 2.37 -1.17
N LEU A 145 1.84 1.23 -1.79
CA LEU A 145 2.17 0.93 -3.18
C LEU A 145 1.12 1.61 -4.08
N TYR A 146 1.56 2.52 -4.95
CA TYR A 146 0.66 3.23 -5.84
C TYR A 146 0.20 2.32 -6.98
N ASP A 147 1.18 1.81 -7.72
CA ASP A 147 1.05 1.04 -8.95
C ASP A 147 2.36 0.28 -9.19
N ASP A 148 2.67 -0.06 -10.44
CA ASP A 148 3.91 -0.71 -10.85
C ASP A 148 5.14 0.21 -10.82
N ARG A 149 4.99 1.51 -10.57
CA ARG A 149 6.07 2.51 -10.63
C ARG A 149 6.55 2.91 -9.25
N GLY A 150 5.62 3.28 -8.36
CA GLY A 150 5.93 3.97 -7.11
C GLY A 150 5.49 3.24 -5.84
N LEU A 151 6.31 3.34 -4.80
CA LEU A 151 5.99 2.92 -3.44
C LEU A 151 6.45 3.97 -2.43
N ASP A 152 5.55 4.48 -1.60
CA ASP A 152 5.90 5.36 -0.49
C ASP A 152 5.77 4.61 0.84
N ILE A 153 6.73 4.83 1.73
CA ILE A 153 6.65 4.39 3.12
C ILE A 153 6.80 5.56 4.08
N PHE A 154 6.23 5.42 5.27
CA PHE A 154 6.50 6.28 6.40
C PHE A 154 6.90 5.44 7.61
N LEU A 155 7.90 5.90 8.34
CA LEU A 155 8.39 5.29 9.57
C LEU A 155 8.55 6.40 10.60
N PRO A 156 8.02 6.26 11.83
CA PRO A 156 8.20 7.30 12.86
C PRO A 156 9.66 7.53 13.29
N SER A 157 10.50 6.48 13.25
CA SER A 157 11.89 6.53 13.69
C SER A 157 12.80 7.10 12.59
N GLU A 158 13.48 8.21 12.88
CA GLU A 158 14.41 8.84 11.93
C GLU A 158 15.62 7.97 11.61
N SER A 159 16.19 7.30 12.62
CA SER A 159 17.32 6.38 12.42
C SER A 159 16.92 5.25 11.49
N ARG A 160 15.75 4.64 11.71
CA ARG A 160 15.25 3.57 10.84
C ARG A 160 14.94 4.07 9.43
N ARG A 161 14.47 5.32 9.27
CA ARG A 161 14.33 5.94 7.93
C ARG A 161 15.68 6.04 7.24
N ALA A 162 16.72 6.51 7.94
CA ALA A 162 18.07 6.64 7.38
C ALA A 162 18.67 5.27 7.01
N ASP A 163 18.49 4.26 7.86
CA ASP A 163 18.97 2.89 7.61
C ASP A 163 18.33 2.31 6.35
N ILE A 164 17.00 2.44 6.21
CA ILE A 164 16.26 1.94 5.05
C ILE A 164 16.62 2.71 3.77
N LYS A 165 16.76 4.05 3.84
CA LYS A 165 17.24 4.85 2.69
C LYS A 165 18.62 4.39 2.23
N THR A 166 19.51 4.08 3.17
CA THR A 166 20.87 3.62 2.86
C THR A 166 20.85 2.22 2.26
N LYS A 167 20.11 1.28 2.88
CA LYS A 167 20.02 -0.12 2.45
C LYS A 167 19.45 -0.25 1.04
N TYR A 168 18.45 0.56 0.70
CA TYR A 168 17.74 0.51 -0.57
C TYR A 168 18.01 1.74 -1.46
N GLN A 169 19.17 2.39 -1.29
CA GLN A 169 19.50 3.66 -1.94
C GLN A 169 19.28 3.64 -3.46
N SER A 170 19.62 2.54 -4.13
CA SER A 170 19.44 2.39 -5.58
C SER A 170 17.98 2.35 -6.05
N TRP A 171 17.02 2.21 -5.13
CA TRP A 171 15.59 2.18 -5.41
C TRP A 171 14.89 3.45 -4.94
N VAL A 172 15.56 4.31 -4.17
CA VAL A 172 14.96 5.56 -3.67
C VAL A 172 14.87 6.54 -4.85
N LEU A 173 13.69 7.11 -5.04
CA LEU A 173 13.51 8.21 -5.98
C LEU A 173 14.08 9.46 -5.31
N SER A 174 15.27 9.90 -5.74
CA SER A 174 15.85 11.16 -5.27
C SER A 174 15.01 12.33 -5.76
N GLU A 175 14.64 13.24 -4.86
CA GLU A 175 14.04 14.54 -5.20
C GLU A 175 14.96 15.43 -6.02
#